data_AF-A0AAU3SV85-F1
#
_entry.id   AF-A0AAU3SV85-F1
#
_cell.length_a   1.000
_cell.length_b   1.000
_cell.length_c   1.000
_cell.angle_alpha   90.00
_cell.angle_beta   90.00
_cell.angle_gamma   90.00
#
_symmetry.space_group_name_H-M   'P 1'
#
loop_
_entity.id
_entity.type
_entity.pdbx_description
1 polymer ?
#
loop_
_entity_poly.entity_id
_entity_poly.type
_entity_poly.pdbx_seq_one_letter_code
_entity_poly.pdbx_strand_id
1 'polypeptide(L)' 'MTVDPAEPDTFREPFPETLDPEAPEADVAEQLAGLRPDEDDPITGADVGEAADGDAAEQARVVPLDEDDYR' A
#
# COMPACT_ATOMS: atom_id res chain seq x y z
N MET A 1 18.35 2.25 -18.50
CA MET A 1 18.66 3.20 -17.43
C MET A 1 17.99 2.68 -16.17
N THR A 2 18.67 2.67 -15.03
CA THR A 2 18.09 2.26 -13.75
C THR A 2 17.59 3.51 -13.02
N VAL A 3 16.32 3.52 -12.60
CA VAL A 3 15.74 4.57 -11.77
C VAL A 3 16.15 4.37 -10.30
N ASP A 4 16.27 5.45 -9.54
CA ASP A 4 16.61 5.41 -8.12
C ASP A 4 15.34 5.15 -7.28
N PRO A 5 15.26 4.03 -6.52
CA PRO A 5 14.13 3.75 -5.65
C PRO A 5 13.89 4.80 -4.56
N ALA A 6 14.92 5.59 -4.19
CA ALA A 6 14.80 6.65 -3.18
C ALA A 6 14.15 7.94 -3.72
N GLU A 7 13.96 8.05 -5.03
CA GLU A 7 13.29 9.17 -5.68
C GLU A 7 11.88 8.75 -6.14
N PRO A 8 10.86 8.74 -5.26
CA PRO A 8 9.52 8.23 -5.56
C PRO A 8 8.84 8.98 -6.72
N ASP A 9 9.18 10.25 -6.91
CA ASP A 9 8.71 11.06 -8.04
C ASP A 9 9.13 10.51 -9.40
N THR A 10 10.20 9.70 -9.47
CA THR A 10 10.62 9.05 -10.72
C THR A 10 9.67 7.94 -11.17
N PHE A 11 8.76 7.50 -10.29
CA PHE A 11 7.72 6.49 -10.55
C PHE A 11 6.31 7.10 -10.69
N ARG A 12 6.16 8.41 -10.45
CA ARG A 12 4.86 9.09 -10.59
C ARG A 12 4.57 9.37 -12.05
N GLU A 13 4.07 8.37 -12.75
CA GLU A 13 3.43 8.58 -14.03
C GLU A 13 2.00 9.10 -13.82
N PRO A 14 1.53 10.06 -14.64
CA PRO A 14 0.13 10.46 -14.59
C PRO A 14 -0.73 9.24 -14.93
N PHE A 15 -1.73 8.96 -14.09
CA PHE A 15 -2.73 7.96 -14.45
C PHE A 15 -3.34 8.31 -15.80
N PRO A 16 -3.58 7.32 -16.67
CA PRO A 16 -4.22 7.58 -17.95
C PRO A 16 -5.58 8.24 -17.71
N GLU A 17 -5.80 9.39 -18.35
CA GLU A 17 -7.07 10.13 -18.23
C GLU A 17 -8.26 9.36 -18.81
N THR A 18 -7.98 8.34 -19.64
CA THR A 18 -8.96 7.48 -20.28
C THR A 18 -8.78 6.04 -19.82
N LEU A 19 -9.90 5.38 -19.52
CA LEU A 19 -9.92 3.96 -19.20
C LEU A 19 -9.43 3.11 -20.37
N ASP A 20 -8.81 1.98 -20.05
CA ASP A 20 -8.44 0.97 -21.04
C ASP A 20 -9.73 0.37 -21.65
N PRO A 21 -9.96 0.51 -22.97
CA PRO A 21 -11.15 -0.03 -23.63
C PRO A 21 -11.17 -1.57 -23.66
N GLU A 22 -10.04 -2.23 -23.40
CA GLU A 22 -9.94 -3.69 -23.32
C GLU A 22 -10.14 -4.22 -21.89
N ALA A 23 -10.22 -3.34 -20.88
CA ALA A 23 -10.50 -3.75 -19.51
C ALA A 23 -11.92 -4.35 -19.39
N PRO A 24 -12.09 -5.45 -18.66
CA PRO A 24 -13.40 -5.97 -18.30
C PRO A 24 -14.27 -4.89 -17.63
N GLU A 25 -15.58 -4.92 -17.89
CA GLU A 25 -16.53 -3.95 -17.31
C GLU A 25 -16.50 -3.94 -15.78
N ALA A 26 -16.25 -5.09 -15.16
CA ALA A 26 -16.12 -5.21 -13.70
C ALA A 26 -14.89 -4.45 -13.18
N ASP A 27 -13.73 -4.63 -13.81
CA ASP A 27 -12.48 -3.97 -13.45
C ASP A 27 -12.62 -2.44 -13.58
N VAL A 28 -13.26 -1.97 -14.65
CA VAL A 28 -13.57 -0.55 -14.84
C VAL A 28 -14.46 -0.01 -13.72
N ALA A 29 -15.46 -0.76 -13.29
CA ALA A 29 -16.36 -0.36 -12.22
C ALA A 29 -15.62 -0.22 -10.87
N GLU A 30 -14.69 -1.12 -10.56
CA GLU A 30 -13.85 -1.04 -9.37
C GLU A 30 -12.92 0.17 -9.41
N GLN A 31 -12.28 0.44 -10.56
CA GLN A 31 -11.33 1.55 -10.70
C GLN A 31 -11.97 2.94 -10.59
N LEU A 32 -13.25 3.05 -10.96
CA LEU A 32 -14.01 4.29 -10.82
C LEU A 32 -14.60 4.48 -9.41
N ALA A 33 -14.57 3.45 -8.57
CA ALA A 33 -15.04 3.57 -7.20
C ALA A 33 -14.11 4.50 -6.42
N GLY A 34 -14.69 5.47 -5.70
CA GLY A 34 -13.90 6.35 -4.85
C GLY A 34 -13.20 5.56 -3.75
N LEU A 35 -11.91 5.86 -3.52
CA LEU A 35 -11.19 5.32 -2.38
C LEU A 35 -11.83 5.83 -1.09
N ARG A 36 -12.14 4.92 -0.15
CA ARG A 36 -12.59 5.31 1.18
C ARG A 36 -11.35 5.77 1.98
N PRO A 37 -11.38 6.97 2.58
CA PRO A 37 -10.26 7.50 3.35
C PRO A 37 -10.16 6.93 4.76
N ASP A 38 -11.16 6.17 5.22
CA ASP A 38 -11.10 5.47 6.49
C ASP A 38 -10.14 4.29 6.34
N GLU A 39 -9.10 4.31 7.19
CA GLU A 39 -8.15 3.23 7.41
C GLU A 39 -8.87 1.88 7.32
N ASP A 40 -8.27 0.92 6.61
CA ASP A 40 -8.78 -0.45 6.62
C ASP A 40 -9.06 -0.86 8.07
N ASP A 41 -10.23 -1.48 8.31
CA ASP A 41 -10.57 -1.94 9.65
C ASP A 41 -9.36 -2.72 10.20
N PRO A 42 -8.84 -2.39 11.39
CA PRO A 42 -7.67 -3.06 11.92
C PRO A 42 -7.96 -4.56 11.93
N ILE A 43 -7.01 -5.39 11.48
CA ILE A 43 -7.19 -6.84 11.41
C ILE A 43 -7.51 -7.34 12.84
N THR A 44 -8.79 -7.52 13.14
CA THR A 44 -9.25 -8.08 14.40
C THR A 44 -9.33 -9.59 14.25
N GLY A 45 -8.55 -10.32 15.04
CA GLY A 45 -8.58 -11.79 15.04
C GLY A 45 -7.63 -12.46 14.04
N ALA A 46 -6.52 -11.80 13.66
CA ALA A 46 -5.38 -12.54 13.13
C ALA A 46 -5.04 -13.67 14.11
N ASP A 47 -4.97 -14.90 13.62
CA ASP A 47 -4.54 -16.03 14.43
C ASP A 47 -3.05 -15.82 14.73
N VAL A 48 -2.76 -15.21 15.89
CA VAL A 48 -1.39 -14.87 16.32
C VAL A 48 -0.51 -16.13 16.42
N GLY A 49 -1.09 -17.32 16.30
CA GLY A 49 -0.41 -18.61 16.31
C GLY A 49 0.17 -19.10 14.98
N GLU A 50 0.00 -18.39 13.85
CA GLU A 50 0.59 -18.85 12.57
C GLU A 50 2.05 -18.37 12.39
N ALA A 51 2.41 -17.23 12.97
CA ALA A 51 3.77 -16.71 12.96
C ALA A 51 4.58 -17.26 14.14
N ALA A 52 5.90 -17.49 13.96
CA ALA A 52 6.77 -17.78 15.09
C ALA A 52 6.77 -16.59 16.08
N ASP A 53 6.95 -16.84 17.38
CA ASP A 53 6.86 -15.80 18.42
C ASP A 53 7.70 -14.55 18.13
N GLY A 54 8.87 -14.72 17.49
CA GLY A 54 9.74 -13.61 17.09
C GLY A 54 9.15 -12.77 15.96
N ASP A 55 8.54 -13.42 14.96
CA ASP A 55 7.91 -12.74 13.83
C ASP A 55 6.65 -12.01 14.29
N ALA A 56 5.84 -12.62 15.17
CA ALA A 56 4.67 -11.97 15.75
C ALA A 56 5.04 -10.73 16.58
N ALA A 57 6.13 -10.79 17.34
CA ALA A 57 6.61 -9.65 18.13
C ALA A 57 7.10 -8.49 17.26
N GLU A 58 7.80 -8.79 16.15
CA GLU A 58 8.27 -7.76 15.21
C GLU A 58 7.10 -7.14 14.43
N GLN A 59 6.14 -7.95 13.97
CA GLN A 59 4.96 -7.44 13.23
C GLN A 59 4.02 -6.59 14.11
N ALA A 60 3.96 -6.87 15.41
CA ALA A 60 3.19 -6.06 16.35
C ALA A 60 3.91 -4.75 16.74
N ARG A 61 5.17 -4.57 16.34
CA ARG A 61 5.96 -3.39 16.72
C ARG A 61 5.60 -2.20 15.83
N VAL A 62 5.09 -1.15 16.46
CA VAL A 62 4.95 0.16 15.81
C VAL A 62 6.32 0.85 15.78
N VAL A 63 6.86 1.07 14.59
CA VAL A 63 8.09 1.86 14.40
C VAL A 63 7.68 3.33 14.27
N PRO A 64 8.05 4.21 15.21
CA PRO A 64 7.81 5.64 15.05
C PRO A 64 8.62 6.14 13.87
N LEU A 65 7.97 6.85 12.95
CA LEU A 65 8.67 7.62 11.93
C LEU A 65 9.38 8.79 12.62
N ASP A 66 10.70 8.70 12.73
CA ASP A 66 11.55 9.83 13.13
C ASP A 66 12.09 10.50 11.86
N GLU A 67 11.50 11.64 11.50
CA GLU A 67 11.91 12.42 10.34
C GLU A 67 13.32 13.02 10.51
N ASP A 68 13.88 13.02 11.72
CA ASP A 68 15.23 13.48 12.01
C ASP A 68 16.30 12.39 11.74
N ASP A 69 15.92 11.11 11.67
CA ASP A 69 16.82 9.97 11.35
C ASP A 69 17.25 9.93 9.87
N TYR A 70 16.61 10.74 9.02
CA TYR A 70 16.87 10.84 7.58
C TYR A 70 17.55 12.15 7.15
N ARG A 71 18.28 12.83 8.05
CA ARG A 71 19.06 14.05 7.73
C ARG A 71 20.55 13.82 7.52
#